data_AF-A0AAW1XZ05-F1
#
_entry.id   AF-A0AAW1XZ05-F1
#
_cell.length_a   1.000
_cell.length_b   1.000
_cell.length_c   1.000
_cell.angle_alpha   90.00
_cell.angle_beta   90.00
_cell.angle_gamma   90.00
#
_symmetry.space_group_name_H-M   'P 1'
#
loop_
_entity.id
_entity.type
_entity.pdbx_description
1 polymer ?
#
loop_
_entity_poly.entity_id
_entity_poly.type
_entity_poly.pdbx_seq_one_letter_code
_entity_poly.pdbx_strand_id
1 'polypeptide(L)'
;MVANLQFIVPSRKQKGEKLMDWNKCKKLPWNIILLLGASLAIADGVRFSGLADILLKTLDFLDAVPYLAMALVVCLISSIITELITSNNTTTPLIVPLLIQIANTIHVHPLLLMVPGGIGAQFAFLLPTSTPLNTVGFATGHVEIQDMIKVGLALKITGIVVLSVFMPTLGAYVFGTNE
;
A
#
# COMPACT_ATOMS: atom_id res chain seq x y z
N MET A 1 -0.83 26.15 1.28
CA MET A 1 -1.34 27.36 0.60
C MET A 1 -2.70 27.14 -0.06
N VAL A 2 -2.89 26.06 -0.85
CA VAL A 2 -4.15 25.77 -1.56
C VAL A 2 -5.36 25.51 -0.65
N ALA A 3 -5.16 24.89 0.52
CA ALA A 3 -6.25 24.63 1.46
C ALA A 3 -6.89 25.92 2.05
N ASN A 4 -6.10 26.98 2.24
CA ASN A 4 -6.61 28.25 2.78
C ASN A 4 -7.48 29.00 1.77
N LEU A 5 -7.24 28.82 0.46
CA LEU A 5 -8.07 29.39 -0.61
C LEU A 5 -9.52 28.87 -0.56
N GLN A 6 -9.74 27.62 -0.13
CA GLN A 6 -11.08 27.04 -0.05
C GLN A 6 -11.95 27.64 1.07
N PHE A 7 -11.34 28.34 2.04
CA PHE A 7 -12.05 29.13 3.06
C PHE A 7 -12.41 30.55 2.59
N ILE A 8 -11.89 30.97 1.44
CA ILE A 8 -12.10 32.30 0.86
C ILE A 8 -13.04 32.23 -0.34
N VAL A 9 -12.95 31.17 -1.15
CA VAL A 9 -13.76 31.01 -2.36
C VAL A 9 -15.22 30.69 -2.00
N PRO A 10 -16.19 31.51 -2.47
CA PRO A 10 -17.61 31.27 -2.23
C PRO A 10 -18.15 30.11 -3.08
N SER A 11 -18.98 29.28 -2.47
CA SER A 11 -19.76 28.23 -3.10
C SER A 11 -20.85 28.86 -3.99
N ARG A 12 -20.92 28.44 -5.26
CA ARG A 12 -21.99 28.90 -6.19
C ARG A 12 -23.39 28.39 -5.82
N LYS A 13 -23.53 27.51 -4.82
CA LYS A 13 -24.82 26.89 -4.46
C LYS A 13 -25.69 27.77 -3.55
N GLN A 14 -25.12 28.60 -2.68
CA GLN A 14 -25.84 29.52 -1.80
C GLN A 14 -25.05 30.82 -1.59
N LYS A 15 -25.73 31.98 -1.60
CA LYS A 15 -25.09 33.28 -1.38
C LYS A 15 -24.48 33.34 0.03
N GLY A 16 -23.16 33.44 0.10
CA GLY A 16 -22.40 33.60 1.34
C GLY A 16 -21.82 32.30 1.93
N GLU A 17 -22.13 31.13 1.38
CA GLU A 17 -21.52 29.86 1.81
C GLU A 17 -20.12 29.73 1.20
N LYS A 18 -19.12 29.35 2.01
CA LYS A 18 -17.74 29.09 1.54
C LYS A 18 -17.62 27.63 1.06
N LEU A 19 -16.64 27.34 0.21
CA LEU A 19 -16.38 25.96 -0.23
C LEU A 19 -16.02 25.05 0.96
N MET A 20 -15.21 25.56 1.89
CA MET A 20 -14.80 24.85 3.11
C MET A 20 -15.13 25.69 4.34
N ASP A 21 -15.76 25.06 5.33
CA ASP A 21 -16.04 25.63 6.65
C ASP A 21 -15.34 24.80 7.73
N TRP A 22 -15.11 25.40 8.90
CA TRP A 22 -14.46 24.69 10.01
C TRP A 22 -15.21 23.42 10.42
N ASN A 23 -16.54 23.45 10.37
CA ASN A 23 -17.38 22.29 10.61
C ASN A 23 -17.23 21.18 9.55
N LYS A 24 -16.88 21.53 8.30
CA LYS A 24 -16.56 20.57 7.24
C LYS A 24 -15.15 20.00 7.43
N CYS A 25 -14.17 20.80 7.85
CA CYS A 25 -12.82 20.33 8.18
C CYS A 25 -12.78 19.32 9.33
N LYS A 26 -13.63 19.46 10.35
CA LYS A 26 -13.73 18.47 11.43
C LYS A 26 -14.16 17.08 10.95
N LYS A 27 -14.85 16.99 9.80
CA LYS A 27 -15.29 15.72 9.20
C LYS A 27 -14.21 15.06 8.34
N LEU A 28 -13.06 15.70 8.13
CA LEU A 28 -11.96 15.08 7.41
C LEU A 28 -11.42 13.88 8.19
N PRO A 29 -10.98 12.81 7.50
CA PRO A 29 -10.42 11.62 8.15
C PRO A 29 -9.00 11.92 8.65
N TRP A 30 -8.88 12.69 9.74
CA TRP A 30 -7.61 13.08 10.36
C TRP A 30 -6.70 11.89 10.67
N ASN A 31 -7.30 10.75 11.01
CA ASN A 31 -6.58 9.51 11.26
C ASN A 31 -5.72 9.08 10.07
N ILE A 32 -6.23 9.20 8.83
CA ILE A 32 -5.49 8.82 7.62
C ILE A 32 -4.32 9.79 7.39
N ILE A 33 -4.54 11.08 7.63
CA ILE A 33 -3.51 12.11 7.47
C ILE A 33 -2.38 11.90 8.49
N LEU A 34 -2.73 11.62 9.75
CA LEU A 34 -1.75 11.32 10.80
C LEU A 34 -1.01 10.02 10.52
N LEU A 35 -1.68 8.99 10.00
CA LEU A 35 -1.09 7.71 9.67
C LEU A 35 -0.09 7.82 8.51
N LEU A 36 -0.42 8.61 7.47
CA LEU A 36 0.49 8.99 6.41
C LEU A 36 1.74 9.68 6.97
N GLY A 37 1.57 10.67 7.84
CA GLY A 37 2.68 11.35 8.50
C GLY A 37 3.54 10.41 9.35
N ALA A 38 2.90 9.50 10.09
CA ALA A 38 3.59 8.49 10.88
C ALA A 38 4.42 7.53 10.02
N SER A 39 3.92 7.12 8.85
CA SER A 39 4.65 6.23 7.94
C SER A 39 5.94 6.88 7.40
N LEU A 40 5.89 8.18 7.07
CA LEU A 40 7.05 8.95 6.66
C LEU A 40 8.04 9.13 7.84
N ALA A 41 7.52 9.43 9.04
CA ALA A 41 8.35 9.57 10.23
C ALA A 41 9.06 8.26 10.61
N ILE A 42 8.39 7.11 10.49
CA ILE A 42 8.99 5.79 10.70
C ILE A 42 10.08 5.55 9.65
N ALA A 43 9.81 5.85 8.38
CA ALA A 43 10.79 5.67 7.31
C ALA A 43 12.06 6.53 7.53
N ASP A 44 11.90 7.79 7.95
CA ASP A 44 13.03 8.65 8.33
C ASP A 44 13.73 8.17 9.60
N GLY A 45 13.00 7.63 10.58
CA GLY A 45 13.56 7.02 11.78
C GLY A 45 14.44 5.80 11.48
N VAL A 46 14.06 4.96 10.52
CA VAL A 46 14.88 3.82 10.06
C VAL A 46 16.20 4.29 9.44
N ARG A 47 16.19 5.43 8.72
CA ARG A 47 17.40 6.05 8.18
C ARG A 47 18.27 6.65 9.28
N PHE A 48 17.70 7.46 10.16
CA PHE A 48 18.45 8.17 11.20
C PHE A 48 19.04 7.23 12.27
N SER A 49 18.38 6.10 12.54
CA SER A 49 18.86 5.10 13.51
C SER A 49 20.03 4.26 13.02
N GLY A 50 20.44 4.36 11.75
CA GLY A 50 21.45 3.48 11.15
C GLY A 50 20.96 2.03 10.94
N LEU A 51 19.68 1.76 11.21
CA LEU A 51 19.08 0.44 11.00
C LEU A 51 19.04 0.09 9.50
N ALA A 52 18.88 1.11 8.65
CA ALA A 52 19.07 1.02 7.21
C ALA A 52 20.42 0.40 6.80
N ASP A 53 21.52 0.85 7.40
CA ASP A 53 22.88 0.37 7.08
C ASP A 53 23.12 -1.07 7.55
N ILE A 54 22.53 -1.44 8.69
CA ILE A 54 22.55 -2.81 9.20
C ILE A 54 21.72 -3.72 8.29
N LEU A 55 20.56 -3.25 7.81
CA LEU A 55 19.72 -3.99 6.87
C LEU A 55 20.46 -4.24 5.56
N LEU A 56 21.10 -3.21 5.00
CA LEU A 56 21.96 -3.29 3.81
C LEU A 56 23.00 -4.40 3.93
N LYS A 57 23.81 -4.36 5.00
CA LYS A 57 24.86 -5.37 5.23
C LYS A 57 24.30 -6.78 5.43
N THR A 58 23.09 -6.89 5.98
CA THR A 58 22.42 -8.18 6.15
C THR A 58 21.83 -8.67 4.82
N LEU A 59 21.39 -7.74 3.95
CA LEU A 59 20.74 -7.98 2.67
C LEU A 59 21.69 -7.87 1.47
N ASP A 60 23.01 -7.82 1.66
CA ASP A 60 23.99 -7.84 0.55
C ASP A 60 23.81 -9.09 -0.35
N PHE A 61 23.25 -10.17 0.19
CA PHE A 61 22.91 -11.37 -0.61
C PHE A 61 21.74 -11.15 -1.59
N LEU A 62 20.97 -10.07 -1.42
CA LEU A 62 19.79 -9.75 -2.23
C LEU A 62 20.17 -9.21 -3.61
N ASP A 63 21.41 -8.73 -3.80
CA ASP A 63 21.93 -8.30 -5.11
C ASP A 63 21.96 -9.47 -6.13
N ALA A 64 22.12 -10.70 -5.63
CA ALA A 64 22.08 -11.92 -6.45
C ALA A 64 20.67 -12.51 -6.59
N VAL A 65 19.67 -11.97 -5.89
CA VAL A 65 18.31 -12.52 -5.87
C VAL A 65 17.55 -12.05 -7.10
N PRO A 66 16.94 -12.97 -7.88
CA PRO A 66 16.16 -12.58 -9.04
C PRO A 66 14.97 -11.71 -8.60
N TYR A 67 14.69 -10.66 -9.38
CA TYR A 67 13.56 -9.75 -9.17
C TYR A 67 12.25 -10.47 -8.82
N LEU A 68 12.01 -11.63 -9.44
CA LEU A 68 10.86 -12.50 -9.21
C LEU A 68 10.67 -12.85 -7.73
N ALA A 69 11.75 -13.17 -7.02
CA ALA A 69 11.71 -13.54 -5.61
C ALA A 69 11.48 -12.32 -4.69
N MET A 70 12.09 -11.17 -5.00
CA MET A 70 11.82 -9.91 -4.28
C MET A 70 10.36 -9.50 -4.41
N ALA A 71 9.81 -9.51 -5.63
CA ALA A 71 8.41 -9.17 -5.88
C ALA A 71 7.45 -10.10 -5.11
N LEU A 72 7.75 -11.40 -5.07
CA LEU A 72 6.96 -12.40 -4.36
C LEU A 72 6.94 -12.12 -2.84
N VAL A 73 8.12 -11.93 -2.24
CA VAL A 73 8.26 -11.66 -0.79
C VAL A 73 7.54 -10.37 -0.41
N VAL A 74 7.75 -9.29 -1.17
CA VAL A 74 7.16 -7.98 -0.86
C VAL A 74 5.66 -8.00 -1.04
N CYS A 75 5.16 -8.65 -2.09
CA CYS A 75 3.73 -8.82 -2.32
C CYS A 75 3.08 -9.66 -1.21
N LEU A 76 3.74 -10.73 -0.74
CA LEU A 76 3.27 -11.55 0.38
C LEU A 76 3.19 -10.74 1.68
N ILE A 77 4.27 -10.05 2.05
CA ILE A 77 4.33 -9.24 3.26
C ILE A 77 3.22 -8.18 3.22
N SER A 78 3.08 -7.46 2.11
CA SER A 78 2.09 -6.41 1.94
C SER A 78 0.65 -6.93 2.01
N SER A 79 0.39 -8.08 1.41
CA SER A 79 -0.91 -8.75 1.45
C SER A 79 -1.28 -9.21 2.87
N ILE A 80 -0.33 -9.79 3.62
CA ILE A 80 -0.54 -10.20 5.02
C ILE A 80 -0.81 -8.98 5.90
N ILE A 81 -0.04 -7.91 5.76
CA ILE A 81 -0.24 -6.67 6.54
C ILE A 81 -1.64 -6.11 6.28
N THR A 82 -2.10 -6.12 5.02
CA THR A 82 -3.44 -5.66 4.68
C THR A 82 -4.52 -6.53 5.31
N GLU A 83 -4.36 -7.85 5.27
CA GLU A 83 -5.37 -8.74 5.84
C GLU A 83 -5.49 -8.63 7.36
N LEU A 84 -4.37 -8.44 8.06
CA LEU A 84 -4.32 -8.41 9.52
C LEU A 84 -4.69 -7.05 10.11
N ILE A 85 -4.28 -5.95 9.47
CA ILE A 85 -4.25 -4.65 10.15
C ILE A 85 -5.35 -3.72 9.62
N THR A 86 -5.62 -3.66 8.31
CA THR A 86 -6.32 -2.48 7.77
C THR A 86 -6.92 -2.68 6.37
N SER A 87 -8.00 -1.96 6.06
CA SER A 87 -8.53 -1.82 4.70
C SER A 87 -7.44 -1.45 3.67
N ASN A 88 -7.53 -2.07 2.51
CA ASN A 88 -6.72 -1.92 1.30
C ASN A 88 -6.33 -0.45 0.98
N ASN A 89 -7.30 0.45 1.12
CA ASN A 89 -7.15 1.89 0.86
C ASN A 89 -6.23 2.63 1.83
N THR A 90 -6.01 2.09 3.02
CA THR A 90 -5.18 2.70 4.05
C THR A 90 -3.84 1.99 4.14
N THR A 91 -3.78 0.67 3.89
CA THR A 91 -2.50 -0.07 3.93
C THR A 91 -1.55 0.35 2.81
N THR A 92 -2.07 0.51 1.59
CA THR A 92 -1.27 0.93 0.41
C THR A 92 -0.51 2.24 0.65
N PRO A 93 -1.16 3.35 1.05
CA PRO A 93 -0.46 4.61 1.28
C PRO A 93 0.53 4.59 2.45
N LEU A 94 0.49 3.58 3.34
CA LEU A 94 1.49 3.41 4.41
C LEU A 94 2.72 2.64 3.96
N ILE A 95 2.51 1.55 3.23
CA ILE A 95 3.60 0.65 2.83
C ILE A 95 4.39 1.27 1.67
N VAL A 96 3.75 1.92 0.72
CA VAL A 96 4.39 2.52 -0.46
C VAL A 96 5.55 3.49 -0.11
N PRO A 97 5.37 4.53 0.74
CA PRO A 97 6.47 5.43 1.07
C PRO A 97 7.62 4.74 1.80
N LEU A 98 7.30 3.76 2.65
CA LEU A 98 8.30 2.95 3.35
C LEU A 98 9.11 2.09 2.36
N LEU A 99 8.46 1.47 1.37
CA LEU A 99 9.13 0.70 0.33
C LEU A 99 10.01 1.56 -0.58
N ILE A 100 9.60 2.79 -0.91
CA ILE A 100 10.43 3.73 -1.68
C ILE A 100 11.73 4.04 -0.93
N GLN A 101 11.64 4.29 0.37
CA GLN A 101 12.82 4.61 1.18
C GLN A 101 13.75 3.41 1.32
N ILE A 102 13.20 2.20 1.52
CA ILE A 102 13.97 0.95 1.54
C ILE A 102 14.67 0.74 0.19
N ALA A 103 13.96 0.94 -0.93
CA ALA A 103 14.52 0.80 -2.27
C ALA A 103 15.71 1.73 -2.50
N ASN A 104 15.57 3.00 -2.12
CA ASN A 104 16.64 3.99 -2.18
C ASN A 104 17.82 3.62 -1.30
N THR A 105 17.56 3.00 -0.14
CA THR A 105 18.60 2.53 0.78
C THR A 105 19.35 1.34 0.20
N ILE A 106 18.66 0.34 -0.37
CA ILE A 106 19.30 -0.85 -0.96
C ILE A 106 19.78 -0.64 -2.41
N HIS A 107 19.80 0.61 -2.90
CA HIS A 107 20.22 0.99 -4.25
C HIS A 107 19.49 0.29 -5.41
N VAL A 108 18.25 -0.17 -5.20
CA VAL A 108 17.41 -0.73 -6.27
C VAL A 108 16.39 0.30 -6.76
N HIS A 109 15.96 0.16 -8.02
CA HIS A 109 14.96 1.05 -8.59
C HIS A 109 13.64 0.98 -7.78
N PRO A 110 13.10 2.11 -7.24
CA PRO A 110 11.94 2.12 -6.33
C PRO A 110 10.68 1.43 -6.87
N LEU A 111 10.46 1.50 -8.18
CA LEU A 111 9.35 0.80 -8.86
C LEU A 111 9.36 -0.72 -8.62
N LEU A 112 10.53 -1.33 -8.47
CA LEU A 112 10.69 -2.78 -8.27
C LEU A 112 10.06 -3.24 -6.95
N LEU A 113 10.04 -2.38 -5.93
CA LEU A 113 9.42 -2.67 -4.64
C LEU A 113 8.00 -2.09 -4.54
N MET A 114 7.81 -0.88 -5.07
CA MET A 114 6.55 -0.14 -4.94
C MET A 114 5.39 -0.81 -5.69
N VAL A 115 5.62 -1.32 -6.90
CA VAL A 115 4.57 -1.97 -7.70
C VAL A 115 4.09 -3.27 -7.04
N PRO A 116 4.95 -4.25 -6.71
CA PRO A 116 4.50 -5.47 -6.04
C PRO A 116 4.00 -5.23 -4.62
N GLY A 117 4.56 -4.29 -3.88
CA GLY A 117 4.05 -3.93 -2.56
C GLY A 117 2.68 -3.26 -2.63
N GLY A 118 2.49 -2.31 -3.55
CA GLY A 118 1.26 -1.56 -3.71
C GLY A 118 0.10 -2.42 -4.23
N ILE A 119 0.36 -3.25 -5.24
CA ILE A 119 -0.67 -4.17 -5.76
C ILE A 119 -0.90 -5.34 -4.78
N GLY A 120 0.15 -5.82 -4.12
CA GLY A 120 0.03 -6.83 -3.07
C GLY A 120 -0.83 -6.38 -1.89
N ALA A 121 -0.78 -5.08 -1.54
CA ALA A 121 -1.64 -4.49 -0.52
C ALA A 121 -3.14 -4.49 -0.90
N GLN A 122 -3.48 -4.77 -2.16
CA GLN A 122 -4.87 -4.87 -2.61
C GLN A 122 -5.41 -6.30 -2.51
N PHE A 123 -4.54 -7.29 -2.37
CA PHE A 123 -4.92 -8.71 -2.28
C PHE A 123 -5.32 -9.09 -0.86
N ALA A 124 -6.47 -8.60 -0.42
CA ALA A 124 -7.09 -8.91 0.86
C ALA A 124 -8.29 -9.85 0.67
N PHE A 125 -8.02 -11.16 0.56
CA PHE A 125 -9.03 -12.14 0.14
C PHE A 125 -9.34 -13.22 1.20
N LEU A 126 -8.51 -13.38 2.24
CA LEU A 126 -8.68 -14.48 3.18
C LEU A 126 -9.69 -14.23 4.31
N LEU A 127 -9.83 -13.00 4.78
CA LEU A 127 -10.65 -12.70 5.96
C LEU A 127 -11.85 -11.78 5.63
N PRO A 128 -13.01 -12.01 6.28
CA PRO A 128 -14.20 -11.18 6.08
C PRO A 128 -14.06 -9.78 6.65
N THR A 129 -13.15 -9.56 7.60
CA THR A 129 -12.90 -8.25 8.23
C THR A 129 -12.00 -7.35 7.40
N SER A 130 -11.30 -7.88 6.39
CA SER A 130 -10.27 -7.13 5.65
C SER A 130 -10.84 -6.13 4.64
N THR A 131 -12.03 -6.38 4.07
CA THR A 131 -12.64 -5.49 3.07
C THR A 131 -14.17 -5.49 3.23
N PRO A 132 -14.85 -4.32 3.12
CA PRO A 132 -16.31 -4.25 3.24
C PRO A 132 -17.07 -5.19 2.30
N LEU A 133 -16.55 -5.43 1.09
CA LEU A 133 -17.15 -6.36 0.12
C LEU A 133 -17.15 -7.80 0.63
N ASN A 134 -16.04 -8.22 1.26
CA ASN A 134 -15.92 -9.54 1.88
C ASN A 134 -16.85 -9.65 3.10
N THR A 135 -16.98 -8.58 3.90
CA THR A 135 -17.93 -8.53 5.01
C THR A 135 -19.38 -8.65 4.54
N VAL A 136 -19.76 -7.93 3.47
CA VAL A 136 -21.13 -7.97 2.92
C VAL A 136 -21.45 -9.36 2.35
N GLY A 137 -20.49 -9.99 1.66
CA GLY A 137 -20.65 -11.37 1.20
C GLY A 137 -20.82 -12.37 2.34
N PHE A 138 -20.01 -12.25 3.40
CA PHE A 138 -20.12 -13.09 4.59
C PHE A 138 -21.45 -12.88 5.36
N ALA A 139 -21.96 -11.65 5.40
CA ALA A 139 -23.23 -11.31 6.06
C ALA A 139 -24.47 -11.97 5.43
N THR A 140 -24.35 -12.54 4.23
CA THR A 140 -25.43 -13.33 3.60
C THR A 140 -25.71 -14.66 4.31
N GLY A 141 -24.81 -15.12 5.19
CA GLY A 141 -24.96 -16.37 5.94
C GLY A 141 -24.72 -17.66 5.15
N HIS A 142 -24.40 -17.56 3.84
CA HIS A 142 -24.18 -18.70 2.95
C HIS A 142 -22.69 -19.06 2.77
N VAL A 143 -21.77 -18.28 3.35
CA VAL A 143 -20.33 -18.43 3.14
C VAL A 143 -19.63 -18.60 4.49
N GLU A 144 -18.95 -19.72 4.68
CA GLU A 144 -18.14 -19.96 5.87
C GLU A 144 -16.74 -19.35 5.74
N ILE A 145 -16.11 -19.03 6.88
CA ILE A 145 -14.74 -18.48 6.92
C ILE A 145 -13.75 -19.45 6.25
N GLN A 146 -13.96 -20.76 6.40
CA GLN A 146 -13.07 -21.77 5.79
C GLN A 146 -13.10 -21.75 4.27
N ASP A 147 -14.26 -21.46 3.66
CA ASP A 147 -14.40 -21.38 2.21
C ASP A 147 -13.76 -20.10 1.67
N MET A 148 -13.90 -18.99 2.40
CA MET A 148 -13.20 -17.74 2.07
C MET A 148 -11.68 -17.90 2.13
N ILE A 149 -11.15 -18.59 3.14
CA ILE A 149 -9.71 -18.85 3.27
C ILE A 149 -9.19 -19.69 2.09
N LYS A 150 -9.90 -20.78 1.73
CA LYS A 150 -9.48 -21.66 0.63
C LYS A 150 -9.48 -20.92 -0.72
N VAL A 151 -10.57 -20.23 -1.02
CA VAL A 151 -10.73 -19.48 -2.29
C VAL A 151 -9.82 -18.26 -2.32
N GLY A 152 -9.72 -17.55 -1.19
CA GLY A 152 -8.88 -16.37 -1.04
C GLY A 152 -7.38 -16.68 -1.14
N LEU A 153 -6.93 -17.81 -0.59
CA LEU A 153 -5.56 -18.27 -0.76
C LEU A 153 -5.26 -18.60 -2.23
N ALA A 154 -6.16 -19.31 -2.92
CA ALA A 154 -6.01 -19.62 -4.34
C ALA A 154 -5.95 -18.35 -5.22
N LEU A 155 -6.83 -17.37 -4.95
CA LEU A 155 -6.82 -16.06 -5.60
C LEU A 155 -5.54 -15.28 -5.32
N LYS A 156 -5.05 -15.29 -4.08
CA LYS A 156 -3.80 -14.63 -3.69
C LYS A 156 -2.61 -15.23 -4.42
N ILE A 157 -2.47 -16.55 -4.42
CA ILE A 157 -1.37 -17.24 -5.11
C ILE A 157 -1.43 -16.93 -6.61
N THR A 158 -2.62 -17.02 -7.21
CA THR A 158 -2.81 -16.69 -8.63
C THR A 158 -2.43 -15.24 -8.93
N GLY A 159 -2.89 -14.29 -8.09
CA GLY A 159 -2.58 -12.87 -8.22
C GLY A 159 -1.08 -12.59 -8.10
N ILE A 160 -0.40 -13.20 -7.13
CA ILE A 160 1.06 -13.10 -6.97
C ILE A 160 1.77 -13.65 -8.19
N VAL A 161 1.39 -14.84 -8.68
CA VAL A 161 2.02 -15.46 -9.86
C VAL A 161 1.83 -14.59 -11.10
N VAL A 162 0.60 -14.10 -11.34
CA VAL A 162 0.31 -13.18 -12.44
C VAL A 162 1.16 -11.92 -12.32
N LEU A 163 1.22 -11.32 -11.13
CA LEU A 163 2.02 -10.12 -10.90
C LEU A 163 3.52 -10.37 -11.13
N SER A 164 4.03 -11.47 -10.62
CA SER A 164 5.41 -11.91 -10.76
C SER A 164 5.80 -12.13 -12.24
N VAL A 165 4.88 -12.57 -13.10
CA VAL A 165 5.12 -12.77 -14.54
C VAL A 165 4.94 -11.47 -15.34
N PHE A 166 3.94 -10.66 -15.00
CA PHE A 166 3.61 -9.43 -15.73
C PHE A 166 4.57 -8.28 -15.45
N MET A 167 5.16 -8.20 -14.25
CA MET A 167 6.05 -7.10 -13.92
C MET A 167 7.39 -7.12 -14.69
N PRO A 168 8.12 -8.24 -14.87
CA PRO A 168 9.32 -8.26 -15.69
C PRO A 168 9.05 -8.08 -17.19
N THR A 169 7.84 -8.35 -17.69
CA THR A 169 7.48 -8.21 -19.11
C THR A 169 6.93 -6.82 -19.43
N LEU A 170 5.88 -6.41 -18.72
CA LEU A 170 5.18 -5.14 -18.91
C LEU A 170 5.90 -3.99 -18.19
N GLY A 171 6.55 -4.26 -17.06
CA GLY A 171 7.34 -3.27 -16.33
C GLY A 171 8.65 -2.92 -17.04
N ALA A 172 9.32 -3.86 -17.70
CA ALA A 172 10.46 -3.55 -18.56
C ALA A 172 10.05 -2.71 -19.78
N TYR A 173 8.88 -2.96 -20.36
CA TYR A 173 8.37 -2.23 -21.52
C TYR A 173 7.83 -0.82 -21.18
N VAL A 174 7.17 -0.66 -20.02
CA VAL A 174 6.53 0.61 -19.62
C VAL A 174 7.46 1.50 -18.80
N PHE A 175 8.31 0.91 -17.95
CA PHE A 175 9.18 1.68 -17.05
C PHE A 175 10.64 1.75 -17.53
N GLY A 176 10.98 1.08 -18.63
CA GLY A 176 12.31 1.19 -19.23
C GLY A 176 13.44 0.75 -18.29
N THR A 177 13.22 -0.27 -17.46
CA THR A 177 14.20 -0.76 -16.46
C THR A 177 15.38 -1.54 -17.06
N ASN A 178 15.70 -1.31 -18.35
CA ASN A 178 16.83 -1.92 -19.05
C ASN A 178 18.04 -0.98 -19.17
N GLU A 179 18.05 0.15 -18.45
CA GLU A 179 19.20 1.03 -18.29
C GLU A 179 19.58 1.20 -16.81
#